data_AF-A0A9D2KS62-F1
#
_entry.id   AF-A0A9D2KS62-F1
#
_cell.length_a   1.000
_cell.length_b   1.000
_cell.length_c   1.000
_cell.angle_alpha   90.00
_cell.angle_beta   90.00
_cell.angle_gamma   90.00
#
_symmetry.space_group_name_H-M   'P 1'
#
loop_
_entity.id
_entity.type
_entity.pdbx_description
1 polymer ?
#
loop_
_entity_poly.entity_id
_entity_poly.type
_entity_poly.pdbx_seq_one_letter_code
_entity_poly.pdbx_strand_id
1 'polypeptide(L)' 'MNPRDEERLNRLEERVYFQERQLEALNEALVRQQAQLDETEKRLADACLMIRVLRELLGQQGEGPENALPPHYMPERY' A
#
# COMPACT_ATOMS: atom_id res chain seq x y z
N MET A 1 -0.78 -2.18 56.73
CA MET A 1 -1.40 -1.40 55.64
C MET A 1 -2.87 -1.25 55.99
N ASN A 2 -3.55 -0.15 55.63
CA ASN A 2 -4.98 0.00 55.91
C ASN A 2 -5.77 -0.78 54.83
N PRO A 3 -6.84 -1.54 55.14
CA PRO A 3 -7.52 -2.41 54.17
C PRO A 3 -8.11 -1.66 52.96
N ARG A 4 -8.41 -0.37 53.13
CA ARG A 4 -8.82 0.52 52.01
C ARG A 4 -7.68 0.78 51.02
N ASP A 5 -6.45 0.84 51.49
CA ASP A 5 -5.28 1.05 50.62
C ASP A 5 -4.93 -0.22 49.86
N GLU A 6 -5.09 -1.40 50.48
CA GLU A 6 -4.95 -2.71 49.83
C GLU A 6 -6.00 -2.90 48.72
N GLU A 7 -7.26 -2.56 48.99
CA GLU A 7 -8.32 -2.64 47.98
C GLU A 7 -8.06 -1.70 46.78
N ARG A 8 -7.54 -0.49 47.06
CA ARG A 8 -7.16 0.45 45.99
C ARG A 8 -5.99 -0.06 45.17
N LEU A 9 -5.00 -0.69 45.82
CA LEU A 9 -3.85 -1.28 45.15
C LEU A 9 -4.30 -2.41 44.21
N ASN A 10 -5.11 -3.34 44.69
CA ASN A 10 -5.63 -4.45 43.87
C ASN A 10 -6.39 -3.96 42.64
N ARG A 11 -7.24 -2.92 42.78
CA ARG A 11 -7.95 -2.33 41.64
C ARG A 11 -7.02 -1.65 40.63
N LEU A 12 -5.92 -1.06 41.10
CA LEU A 12 -4.93 -0.44 40.22
C LEU A 12 -4.15 -1.52 39.46
N GLU A 13 -3.72 -2.59 40.14
CA GLU A 13 -3.03 -3.71 39.52
C GLU A 13 -3.91 -4.39 38.46
N GLU A 14 -5.18 -4.64 38.76
CA GLU A 14 -6.13 -5.20 37.81
C GLU A 14 -6.31 -4.29 36.58
N ARG A 15 -6.44 -2.97 36.80
CA ARG A 15 -6.53 -2.00 35.70
C ARG A 15 -5.26 -1.98 34.84
N VAL A 16 -4.08 -2.00 35.46
CA VAL A 16 -2.80 -2.01 34.75
C VAL A 16 -2.70 -3.27 33.90
N TYR A 17 -3.00 -4.44 34.47
CA TYR A 17 -3.00 -5.70 33.74
C TYR A 17 -3.90 -5.66 32.49
N PHE A 18 -5.12 -5.15 32.62
CA PHE A 18 -6.02 -5.02 31.48
C PHE A 18 -5.52 -4.01 30.44
N GLN A 19 -4.91 -2.91 30.87
CA GLN A 19 -4.34 -1.91 29.97
C GLN A 19 -3.14 -2.47 29.20
N GLU A 20 -2.24 -3.20 29.86
CA GLU A 20 -1.11 -3.87 29.22
C GLU A 20 -1.59 -4.84 28.15
N ARG A 21 -2.56 -5.68 28.49
CA ARG A 21 -3.15 -6.64 27.54
C ARG A 21 -3.83 -5.95 26.35
N GLN A 22 -4.49 -4.82 26.57
CA GLN A 22 -5.08 -4.02 25.49
C GLN A 22 -4.01 -3.39 24.59
N LEU A 23 -2.93 -2.88 25.18
CA LEU A 23 -1.80 -2.30 24.45
C LEU A 23 -1.09 -3.36 23.59
N GLU A 24 -0.91 -4.58 24.10
CA GLU A 24 -0.37 -5.70 23.33
C GLU A 24 -1.24 -6.02 22.11
N ALA A 25 -2.56 -6.15 22.32
CA ALA A 25 -3.50 -6.43 21.23
C ALA A 25 -3.52 -5.31 20.16
N LEU A 26 -3.43 -4.05 20.59
CA LEU A 26 -3.31 -2.90 19.69
C LEU A 26 -1.99 -2.93 18.91
N ASN A 27 -0.88 -3.25 19.57
CA ASN A 27 0.42 -3.36 18.92
C ASN A 27 0.42 -4.48 17.86
N GLU A 28 -0.14 -5.65 18.16
CA GLU A 28 -0.31 -6.72 17.18
C GLU A 28 -1.19 -6.30 15.99
N ALA A 29 -2.25 -5.53 16.23
CA ALA A 29 -3.08 -4.99 15.16
C ALA A 29 -2.31 -4.01 14.28
N LEU A 30 -1.53 -3.09 14.87
CA LEU A 30 -0.70 -2.13 14.15
C LEU A 30 0.37 -2.83 13.30
N VAL A 31 1.08 -3.82 13.85
CA VAL A 31 2.08 -4.59 13.10
C VAL A 31 1.45 -5.29 11.90
N ARG A 32 0.27 -5.90 12.07
CA ARG A 32 -0.45 -6.53 10.95
C ARG A 32 -0.89 -5.52 9.90
N GLN A 33 -1.36 -4.35 10.32
CA GLN A 33 -1.76 -3.28 9.40
C GLN A 33 -0.56 -2.73 8.63
N GLN A 34 0.60 -2.56 9.28
CA GLN A 34 1.83 -2.15 8.60
C GLN A 34 2.25 -3.15 7.54
N ALA A 35 2.24 -4.45 7.87
CA ALA A 35 2.57 -5.50 6.89
C ALA A 35 1.61 -5.51 5.69
N GLN A 36 0.32 -5.20 5.90
CA GLN A 36 -0.65 -5.05 4.82
C GLN A 36 -0.34 -3.83 3.94
N LEU A 37 0.02 -2.69 4.55
CA LEU A 37 0.41 -1.49 3.82
C LEU A 37 1.66 -1.75 2.95
N ASP A 38 2.69 -2.35 3.52
CA ASP A 38 3.94 -2.66 2.81
C ASP A 38 3.68 -3.55 1.58
N GLU A 39 2.81 -4.56 1.72
CA GLU A 39 2.41 -5.44 0.62
C GLU A 39 1.61 -4.68 -0.45
N THR A 40 0.72 -3.78 -0.05
CA THR A 40 -0.03 -2.96 -1.03
C THR A 40 0.86 -1.96 -1.76
N GLU A 41 1.82 -1.36 -1.06
CA GLU A 41 2.81 -0.43 -1.65
C GLU A 41 3.65 -1.16 -2.69
N LYS A 42 4.14 -2.36 -2.36
CA LYS A 42 4.88 -3.21 -3.29
C LYS A 42 4.06 -3.51 -4.56
N ARG A 43 2.81 -3.96 -4.41
CA ARG A 43 1.93 -4.25 -5.56
C ARG A 43 1.68 -3.01 -6.42
N LEU A 44 1.55 -1.84 -5.81
CA LEU A 44 1.38 -0.58 -6.53
C LEU A 44 2.65 -0.21 -7.30
N ALA A 45 3.83 -0.36 -6.69
CA ALA A 45 5.10 -0.16 -7.36
C ALA A 45 5.25 -1.08 -8.58
N ASP A 46 4.94 -2.37 -8.42
CA ASP A 46 4.98 -3.35 -9.51
C ASP A 46 4.00 -2.97 -10.65
N ALA A 47 2.77 -2.55 -10.31
CA ALA A 47 1.81 -2.08 -11.30
C ALA A 47 2.29 -0.82 -12.04
N CYS A 48 2.90 0.14 -11.34
CA CYS A 48 3.48 1.31 -11.96
C CYS A 48 4.63 0.96 -12.92
N LEU A 49 5.48 -0.01 -12.56
CA LEU A 49 6.53 -0.52 -13.45
C LEU A 49 5.94 -1.17 -14.70
N MET A 50 4.93 -2.03 -14.53
CA MET A 50 4.23 -2.64 -15.66
C MET A 50 3.60 -1.60 -16.60
N ILE A 51 2.97 -0.55 -16.06
CA ILE A 51 2.40 0.53 -16.87
C ILE A 51 3.50 1.26 -17.65
N ARG A 52 4.67 1.50 -17.06
CA ARG A 52 5.80 2.13 -17.75
C ARG A 52 6.29 1.26 -18.90
N VAL A 53 6.52 -0.03 -18.65
CA VAL A 53 6.95 -0.99 -19.68
C VAL A 53 5.93 -1.08 -20.83
N LEU A 54 4.64 -1.13 -20.52
CA LEU A 54 3.58 -1.16 -21.54
C LEU A 54 3.55 0.14 -22.37
N ARG A 55 3.75 1.31 -21.74
CA ARG A 55 3.84 2.59 -22.45
C ARG A 55 5.05 2.63 -23.38
N GLU A 56 6.20 2.15 -22.94
CA GLU A 56 7.41 2.07 -23.77
C GLU A 56 7.19 1.14 -24.97
N LEU A 57 6.62 -0.05 -24.75
CA LEU A 57 6.32 -1.00 -25.82
C LEU A 57 5.32 -0.43 -26.84
N LEU A 58 4.26 0.23 -26.37
CA LEU A 58 3.27 0.87 -27.25
C LEU A 58 3.86 2.08 -28.00
N GLY A 59 4.72 2.86 -27.34
CA GLY A 59 5.45 3.96 -27.98
C GLY A 59 6.37 3.46 -29.10
N GLN A 60 7.07 2.36 -28.87
CA GLN A 60 7.89 1.70 -29.90
C GLN A 60 7.06 1.13 -31.07
N GLN A 61 5.83 0.68 -30.81
CA GLN A 61 4.91 0.21 -31.87
C GLN A 61 4.27 1.36 -32.68
N GLY A 62 4.20 2.58 -32.12
CA GLY A 62 3.66 3.76 -32.80
C GLY A 62 4.60 4.40 -33.83
N GLU A 63 5.90 4.13 -33.74
CA GLU A 63 6.95 4.70 -34.63
C GLU A 63 7.45 3.71 -35.70
N GLY A 64 6.74 2.60 -35.92
CA GLY A 64 7.02 1.67 -37.00
C GLY A 64 6.43 2.13 -38.35
N PRO A 65 7.06 1.81 -39.49
CA PRO A 65 6.54 2.14 -40.83
C PRO A 65 5.17 1.51 -41.14
N GLU A 66 4.68 0.61 -40.30
CA GLU A 66 3.36 -0.03 -40.39
C GLU A 66 2.20 0.90 -40.00
N ASN A 67 2.48 1.99 -39.26
CA ASN A 67 1.50 3.00 -38.83
C ASN A 67 1.61 4.32 -39.61
N ALA A 68 2.55 4.41 -40.56
CA ALA A 68 2.60 5.51 -41.52
C ALA A 68 1.50 5.30 -42.57
N LEU A 69 0.69 6.33 -42.86
CA LEU A 69 -0.29 6.25 -43.96
C LEU A 69 0.44 5.82 -45.24
N PRO A 70 -0.04 4.77 -45.94
CA PRO A 70 0.59 4.34 -47.19
C PRO A 70 0.70 5.52 -48.17
N PRO A 71 1.75 5.59 -49.00
CA PRO A 71 2.07 6.77 -49.83
C PRO A 71 0.90 7.30 -50.69
N HIS A 72 -0.04 6.44 -51.05
CA HIS A 72 -1.22 6.77 -51.85
C HIS A 72 -2.35 7.50 -51.08
N TYR A 73 -2.22 7.67 -49.75
CA TYR A 73 -3.18 8.41 -48.91
C TYR A 73 -2.79 9.87 -48.67
N MET A 74 -1.64 10.33 -49.18
CA MET A 74 -1.33 11.75 -49.16
C MET A 74 -2.06 12.43 -50.33
N PRO A 75 -3.04 13.33 -50.11
CA PRO A 75 -3.69 14.03 -51.20
C PRO A 75 -2.64 14.87 -51.92
N GLU A 76 -2.57 14.73 -53.25
CA GLU A 76 -1.69 15.54 -54.09
C GLU A 76 -1.96 17.01 -53.77
N ARG A 77 -0.90 17.70 -53.32
CA ARG A 77 -0.94 19.15 -53.12
C ARG A 77 -1.07 19.80 -54.49
N TYR A 78 -2.30 20.11 -54.88
CA TYR A 78 -2.64 21.11 -55.89
C TYR A 78 -3.16 22.38 -55.21
#